data_AF-A0A183PDR6-F1
#
_entry.id   AF-A0A183PDR6-F1
#
_cell.length_a   1.000
_cell.length_b   1.000
_cell.length_c   1.000
_cell.angle_alpha   90.00
_cell.angle_beta   90.00
_cell.angle_gamma   90.00
#
_symmetry.space_group_name_H-M   'P 1'
#
loop_
_entity.id
_entity.type
_entity.pdbx_description
1 polymer ?
#
loop_
_entity_poly.entity_id
_entity_poly.type
_entity_poly.pdbx_seq_one_letter_code
_entity_poly.pdbx_strand_id
1 'polypeptide(L)'
;MAQAYDFTLDKMGLDLNSYSIWADYISFLRSTQVQGSYAESQKITATRRVYQRAIVTPMLGIETIWRDYCMYENSINPLIAKKFTEERSRDYMNARRVAKEYEVITKGLSRTMPSVPPQNTPYEAKQVELWKKYIQWEKDNPLKTEDIITVTKRGW
;
A
#
# COMPACT_ATOMS: atom_id res chain seq x y z
N MET A 1 1.99 17.50 -10.47
CA MET A 1 1.46 16.13 -10.59
C MET A 1 2.09 15.18 -9.57
N ALA A 2 3.42 15.06 -9.46
CA ALA A 2 4.04 14.24 -8.40
C ALA A 2 3.55 14.57 -6.97
N GLN A 3 3.48 15.86 -6.62
CA GLN A 3 2.93 16.32 -5.33
C GLN A 3 1.48 15.90 -5.09
N ALA A 4 0.67 15.78 -6.16
CA ALA A 4 -0.71 15.33 -6.04
C ALA A 4 -0.76 13.82 -5.72
N TYR A 5 0.06 13.01 -6.39
CA TYR A 5 0.20 11.60 -6.05
C TYR A 5 0.71 11.39 -4.62
N ASP A 6 1.73 12.15 -4.19
CA ASP A 6 2.25 12.07 -2.83
C ASP A 6 1.15 12.41 -1.80
N PHE A 7 0.39 13.50 -2.05
CA PHE A 7 -0.74 13.88 -1.20
C PHE A 7 -1.83 12.82 -1.16
N THR A 8 -2.20 12.26 -2.31
CA THR A 8 -3.22 11.19 -2.38
C THR A 8 -2.76 9.94 -1.64
N LEU A 9 -1.50 9.51 -1.82
CA LEU A 9 -0.95 8.34 -1.14
C LEU A 9 -0.78 8.55 0.36
N ASP A 10 -0.57 9.78 0.82
CA ASP A 10 -0.53 10.10 2.24
C ASP A 10 -1.90 9.98 2.92
N LYS A 11 -3.00 10.13 2.17
CA LYS A 11 -4.38 10.05 2.68
C LYS A 11 -5.05 8.71 2.42
N MET A 12 -4.85 8.15 1.24
CA MET A 12 -5.58 6.97 0.72
C MET A 12 -4.66 5.77 0.43
N GLY A 13 -3.34 5.92 0.57
CA GLY A 13 -2.39 4.88 0.21
C GLY A 13 -2.43 3.63 1.08
N LEU A 14 -3.09 3.67 2.24
CA LEU A 14 -3.27 2.54 3.16
C LEU A 14 -4.54 1.73 2.87
N ASP A 15 -5.41 2.18 1.95
CA ASP A 15 -6.60 1.42 1.60
C ASP A 15 -6.23 0.12 0.89
N LEU A 16 -7.01 -0.93 1.15
CA LEU A 16 -6.85 -2.24 0.55
C LEU A 16 -6.84 -2.20 -0.99
N ASN A 17 -7.61 -1.28 -1.59
CA ASN A 17 -7.78 -1.12 -3.04
C ASN A 17 -6.91 0.02 -3.62
N SER A 18 -5.93 0.52 -2.88
CA SER A 18 -5.09 1.65 -3.29
C SER A 18 -4.08 1.35 -4.42
N TYR A 19 -3.99 0.09 -4.86
CA TYR A 19 -3.00 -0.37 -5.85
C TYR A 19 -2.94 0.46 -7.13
N SER A 20 -4.09 0.86 -7.69
CA SER A 20 -4.12 1.65 -8.92
C SER A 20 -3.37 2.98 -8.78
N ILE A 21 -3.50 3.64 -7.63
CA ILE A 21 -2.83 4.91 -7.34
C ILE A 21 -1.31 4.73 -7.31
N TRP A 22 -0.84 3.64 -6.69
CA TRP A 22 0.58 3.28 -6.67
C TRP A 22 1.11 2.99 -8.07
N ALA A 23 0.39 2.16 -8.83
CA ALA A 23 0.77 1.77 -10.19
C ALA A 23 0.83 2.99 -11.13
N ASP A 24 -0.16 3.88 -11.06
CA ASP A 24 -0.22 5.10 -11.86
C ASP A 24 0.92 6.06 -11.51
N TYR A 25 1.24 6.22 -10.21
CA TYR A 25 2.37 7.06 -9.80
C TYR A 25 3.71 6.50 -10.29
N ILE A 26 3.93 5.19 -10.16
CA ILE A 26 5.12 4.51 -10.66
C ILE A 26 5.23 4.68 -12.18
N SER A 27 4.12 4.48 -12.90
CA SER A 27 4.06 4.66 -14.35
C SER A 27 4.41 6.10 -14.76
N PHE A 28 3.84 7.09 -14.06
CA PHE A 28 4.14 8.51 -14.26
C PHE A 28 5.63 8.83 -14.06
N LEU A 29 6.24 8.33 -12.98
CA LEU A 29 7.67 8.53 -12.72
C LEU A 29 8.53 7.88 -13.80
N ARG A 30 8.16 6.68 -14.27
CA ARG A 30 8.89 5.95 -15.31
C ARG A 30 8.75 6.55 -16.70
N SER A 31 7.60 7.11 -17.05
CA SER A 31 7.35 7.73 -18.36
C SER A 31 7.95 9.15 -18.49
N THR A 32 8.27 9.79 -17.36
CA THR A 32 8.89 11.12 -17.35
C THR A 32 10.23 11.10 -18.11
N GLN A 33 10.31 11.87 -19.18
CA GLN A 33 11.54 12.06 -19.96
C GLN A 33 12.49 12.99 -19.21
N VAL A 34 13.73 12.57 -19.02
CA VAL A 34 14.78 13.33 -18.34
C VAL A 34 16.04 13.30 -19.20
N GLN A 35 16.81 14.38 -19.19
CA GLN A 35 18.04 14.49 -19.96
C GLN A 35 19.24 14.65 -19.03
N GLY A 36 20.29 13.87 -19.31
CA GLY A 36 21.53 13.87 -18.55
C GLY A 36 21.54 12.89 -17.37
N SER A 37 22.72 12.37 -17.08
CA SER A 37 22.93 11.28 -16.10
C SER A 37 22.46 11.63 -14.68
N TYR A 38 22.58 12.90 -14.28
CA TYR A 38 22.09 13.35 -12.97
C TYR A 38 20.56 13.25 -12.86
N ALA A 39 19.84 13.69 -13.89
CA ALA A 39 18.37 13.65 -13.91
C ALA A 39 17.84 12.21 -13.98
N GLU A 40 18.52 11.33 -14.72
CA GLU A 40 18.22 9.88 -14.72
C GLU A 40 18.41 9.26 -13.33
N SER A 41 19.49 9.62 -12.63
CA SER A 41 19.76 9.14 -11.26
C SER A 41 18.69 9.60 -10.26
N GLN A 42 18.19 10.84 -10.40
CA GLN A 42 17.08 11.35 -9.60
C GLN A 42 15.78 10.59 -9.88
N LYS A 43 15.47 10.33 -11.15
CA LYS A 43 14.30 9.54 -11.56
C LYS A 43 14.34 8.14 -10.97
N ILE A 44 15.50 7.47 -11.02
CA ILE A 44 15.71 6.15 -10.40
C ILE A 44 15.45 6.21 -8.90
N THR A 45 16.03 7.21 -8.22
CA THR A 45 15.90 7.37 -6.76
C THR A 45 14.44 7.62 -6.35
N ALA A 46 13.72 8.49 -7.08
CA ALA A 46 12.32 8.78 -6.83
C ALA A 46 11.44 7.54 -7.04
N THR A 47 11.62 6.84 -8.16
CA THR A 47 10.86 5.63 -8.49
C THR A 47 11.09 4.53 -7.45
N ARG A 48 12.35 4.31 -7.06
CA ARG A 48 12.73 3.36 -6.01
C ARG A 48 12.05 3.69 -4.68
N ARG A 49 12.01 4.97 -4.28
CA ARG A 49 11.34 5.40 -3.05
C ARG A 49 9.86 5.03 -3.05
N VAL A 50 9.16 5.22 -4.18
CA VAL A 50 7.73 4.87 -4.30
C VAL A 50 7.53 3.36 -4.22
N TYR A 51 8.33 2.56 -4.94
CA TYR A 51 8.28 1.10 -4.84
C TYR A 51 8.50 0.61 -3.41
N GLN A 52 9.55 1.09 -2.74
CA GLN A 52 9.88 0.67 -1.39
C GLN A 52 8.78 1.02 -0.37
N ARG A 53 8.06 2.13 -0.58
CA ARG A 53 6.90 2.48 0.23
C ARG A 53 5.68 1.59 -0.07
N ALA A 54 5.47 1.24 -1.34
CA ALA A 54 4.36 0.40 -1.77
C ALA A 54 4.47 -1.04 -1.26
N ILE A 55 5.66 -1.65 -1.33
CA ILE A 55 5.88 -3.07 -0.96
C ILE A 55 5.73 -3.36 0.55
N VAL A 56 5.71 -2.33 1.39
CA VAL A 56 5.45 -2.46 2.84
C VAL A 56 4.02 -2.10 3.21
N THR A 57 3.19 -1.72 2.24
CA THR A 57 1.81 -1.32 2.45
C THR A 57 0.86 -2.48 2.10
N PRO A 58 0.10 -3.03 3.06
CA PRO A 58 -0.84 -4.11 2.79
C PRO A 58 -1.98 -3.69 1.85
N MET A 59 -1.99 -4.20 0.62
CA MET A 59 -3.00 -3.92 -0.40
C MET A 59 -3.22 -5.11 -1.33
N LEU A 60 -4.36 -5.14 -2.03
CA LEU A 60 -4.60 -6.08 -3.13
C LEU A 60 -3.70 -5.71 -4.31
N GLY A 61 -2.88 -6.65 -4.78
CA GLY A 61 -1.90 -6.40 -5.84
C GLY A 61 -0.48 -6.11 -5.34
N ILE A 62 -0.21 -6.25 -4.03
CA ILE A 62 1.15 -6.14 -3.47
C ILE A 62 2.15 -7.11 -4.13
N GLU A 63 1.71 -8.31 -4.52
CA GLU A 63 2.54 -9.29 -5.23
C GLU A 63 2.97 -8.79 -6.61
N THR A 64 2.06 -8.09 -7.31
CA THR A 64 2.33 -7.46 -8.60
C THR A 64 3.38 -6.37 -8.47
N ILE A 65 3.22 -5.48 -7.47
CA ILE A 65 4.19 -4.41 -7.21
C ILE A 65 5.56 -5.01 -6.85
N TRP A 66 5.61 -6.05 -6.02
CA TRP A 66 6.86 -6.70 -5.65
C TRP A 66 7.58 -7.29 -6.86
N ARG A 67 6.87 -8.03 -7.72
CA ARG A 67 7.43 -8.57 -8.96
C ARG A 67 7.98 -7.45 -9.85
N ASP A 68 7.20 -6.39 -10.05
CA ASP A 68 7.59 -5.27 -10.90
C ASP A 68 8.79 -4.50 -10.32
N TYR A 69 8.89 -4.40 -8.97
CA TYR A 69 10.05 -3.85 -8.27
C TYR A 69 11.32 -4.68 -8.54
N CYS A 70 11.24 -6.01 -8.40
CA CYS A 70 12.36 -6.89 -8.69
C CYS A 70 12.82 -6.78 -10.15
N MET A 71 11.89 -6.71 -11.10
CA MET A 71 12.22 -6.51 -12.51
C MET A 71 12.86 -5.13 -12.75
N TYR A 72 12.35 -4.09 -12.09
CA TYR A 72 12.87 -2.73 -12.19
C TYR A 72 14.32 -2.63 -11.70
N GLU A 73 14.62 -3.13 -10.49
CA GLU A 73 15.98 -3.08 -9.95
C GLU A 73 16.97 -3.88 -10.81
N ASN A 74 16.57 -5.05 -11.31
CA ASN A 74 17.38 -5.83 -12.25
C ASN A 74 17.62 -5.07 -13.56
N SER A 75 16.64 -4.33 -14.07
CA SER A 75 16.80 -3.54 -15.30
C SER A 75 17.76 -2.36 -15.15
N ILE A 76 17.90 -1.81 -13.93
CA ILE A 76 18.81 -0.70 -13.65
C ILE A 76 20.23 -1.22 -13.45
N ASN A 77 20.41 -2.16 -12.52
CA ASN A 77 21.72 -2.72 -12.21
C ASN A 77 21.59 -4.11 -11.56
N PRO A 78 21.78 -5.20 -12.33
CA PRO A 78 21.68 -6.57 -11.82
C PRO A 78 22.61 -6.89 -10.64
N LEU A 79 23.78 -6.23 -10.55
CA LEU A 79 24.78 -6.51 -9.52
C LEU A 79 24.29 -6.12 -8.12
N ILE A 80 23.53 -5.03 -8.02
CA ILE A 80 23.01 -4.51 -6.74
C ILE A 80 21.53 -4.83 -6.53
N ALA A 81 20.81 -5.26 -7.58
CA ALA A 81 19.40 -5.61 -7.50
C ALA A 81 19.12 -6.69 -6.45
N LYS A 82 19.98 -7.70 -6.36
CA LYS A 82 19.87 -8.77 -5.35
C LYS A 82 19.93 -8.22 -3.93
N LYS A 83 20.85 -7.30 -3.66
CA LYS A 83 20.98 -6.67 -2.34
C LYS A 83 19.71 -5.89 -1.96
N PHE A 84 19.21 -5.03 -2.85
CA PHE A 84 18.00 -4.24 -2.58
C PHE A 84 16.75 -5.09 -2.36
N THR A 85 16.61 -6.18 -3.13
CA THR A 85 15.47 -7.10 -2.99
C THR A 85 15.57 -7.93 -1.71
N GLU A 86 16.74 -8.42 -1.34
CA GLU A 86 16.94 -9.16 -0.08
C GLU A 86 16.68 -8.29 1.15
N GLU A 87 17.14 -7.03 1.15
CA GLU A 87 16.92 -6.07 2.24
C GLU A 87 15.42 -5.81 2.50
N ARG A 88 14.57 -5.87 1.48
CA ARG A 88 13.12 -5.59 1.58
C ARG A 88 12.23 -6.83 1.60
N SER A 89 12.78 -8.01 1.34
CA SER A 89 12.02 -9.25 1.21
C SER A 89 11.22 -9.60 2.48
N ARG A 90 11.82 -9.39 3.67
CA ARG A 90 11.15 -9.65 4.96
C ARG A 90 9.93 -8.76 5.16
N ASP A 91 10.08 -7.46 4.93
CA ASP A 91 9.01 -6.47 5.11
C ASP A 91 7.86 -6.75 4.12
N TYR A 92 8.20 -7.05 2.87
CA TYR A 92 7.23 -7.48 1.86
C TYR A 92 6.45 -8.72 2.29
N MET A 93 7.12 -9.75 2.81
CA MET A 93 6.44 -10.97 3.25
C MET A 93 5.47 -10.70 4.41
N ASN A 94 5.82 -9.80 5.33
CA ASN A 94 4.91 -9.36 6.39
C ASN A 94 3.70 -8.59 5.82
N ALA A 95 3.94 -7.60 4.96
CA ALA A 95 2.89 -6.81 4.34
C ALA A 95 1.94 -7.67 3.48
N ARG A 96 2.48 -8.67 2.78
CA ARG A 96 1.70 -9.66 2.02
C ARG A 96 0.82 -10.52 2.92
N ARG A 97 1.35 -11.00 4.06
CA ARG A 97 0.55 -11.76 5.04
C ARG A 97 -0.62 -10.91 5.53
N VAL A 98 -0.32 -9.69 5.97
CA VAL A 98 -1.34 -8.76 6.48
C VAL A 98 -2.34 -8.36 5.40
N ALA A 99 -1.94 -8.25 4.13
CA ALA A 99 -2.86 -7.96 3.03
C ALA A 99 -3.94 -9.05 2.88
N LYS A 100 -3.57 -10.32 3.05
CA LYS A 100 -4.53 -11.45 3.03
C LYS A 100 -5.46 -11.41 4.24
N GLU A 101 -4.94 -11.12 5.42
CA GLU A 101 -5.76 -10.93 6.63
C GLU A 101 -6.74 -9.76 6.45
N TYR A 102 -6.27 -8.66 5.84
CA TYR A 102 -7.06 -7.46 5.57
C TYR A 102 -8.21 -7.73 4.58
N GLU A 103 -7.96 -8.53 3.55
CA GLU A 103 -9.00 -8.99 2.63
C GLU A 103 -10.07 -9.81 3.36
N VAL A 104 -9.66 -10.75 4.22
CA VAL A 104 -10.59 -11.60 4.97
C VAL A 104 -11.42 -10.79 5.97
N ILE A 105 -10.81 -9.87 6.72
CA ILE A 105 -11.51 -9.11 7.75
C ILE A 105 -12.51 -8.12 7.15
N THR A 106 -12.22 -7.60 5.96
CA THR A 106 -13.11 -6.66 5.27
C THR A 106 -14.08 -7.33 4.30
N LYS A 107 -14.04 -8.66 4.18
CA LYS A 107 -14.96 -9.42 3.34
C LYS A 107 -16.40 -9.24 3.82
N GLY A 108 -17.27 -8.75 2.93
CA GLY A 108 -18.69 -8.54 3.21
C GLY A 108 -19.02 -7.20 3.89
N LEU A 109 -18.03 -6.34 4.15
CA LEU A 109 -18.28 -4.95 4.52
C LEU A 109 -18.80 -4.16 3.32
N SER A 110 -19.94 -3.50 3.51
CA SER A 110 -20.48 -2.56 2.54
C SER A 110 -19.85 -1.18 2.73
N ARG A 111 -18.92 -0.81 1.84
CA ARG A 111 -18.22 0.48 1.87
C ARG A 111 -18.94 1.61 1.12
N THR A 112 -20.02 1.28 0.40
CA THR A 112 -20.80 2.22 -0.45
C THR A 112 -22.17 2.55 0.13
N MET A 113 -22.48 2.09 1.34
CA MET A 113 -23.77 2.37 1.96
C MET A 113 -23.89 3.86 2.32
N PRO A 114 -25.03 4.50 2.02
CA PRO A 114 -25.30 5.84 2.49
C PRO A 114 -25.38 5.85 4.02
N SER A 115 -24.88 6.93 4.64
CA SER A 115 -25.04 7.14 6.07
C SER A 115 -26.51 7.47 6.35
N VAL A 116 -27.24 6.50 6.87
CA VAL A 116 -28.65 6.63 7.26
C VAL A 116 -28.80 6.34 8.75
N PRO A 117 -29.77 6.96 9.44
CA PRO A 117 -30.05 6.64 10.84
C PRO A 117 -30.37 5.15 11.01
N PRO A 118 -30.04 4.54 12.16
CA PRO A 118 -30.26 3.13 12.35
C PRO A 118 -31.73 2.74 12.23
N GLN A 119 -32.01 1.81 11.32
CA GLN A 119 -33.35 1.24 11.12
C GLN A 119 -33.49 -0.11 11.84
N ASN A 120 -32.43 -0.58 12.52
CA ASN A 120 -32.37 -1.84 13.27
C ASN A 120 -32.71 -3.07 12.42
N THR A 121 -32.37 -3.04 11.13
CA THR A 121 -32.53 -4.23 10.29
C THR A 121 -31.48 -5.28 10.64
N PRO A 122 -31.77 -6.59 10.49
CA PRO A 122 -30.78 -7.64 10.72
C PRO A 122 -29.51 -7.49 9.88
N TYR A 123 -29.64 -6.93 8.68
CA TYR A 123 -28.52 -6.62 7.80
C TYR A 123 -27.62 -5.52 8.37
N GLU A 124 -28.22 -4.43 8.87
CA GLU A 124 -27.48 -3.34 9.50
C GLU A 124 -26.74 -3.80 10.75
N ALA A 125 -27.38 -4.59 11.62
CA ALA A 125 -26.74 -5.16 12.79
C ALA A 125 -25.50 -5.99 12.43
N LYS A 126 -25.59 -6.81 11.36
CA LYS A 126 -24.47 -7.57 10.83
C LYS A 126 -23.35 -6.67 10.28
N GLN A 127 -23.69 -5.59 9.57
CA GLN A 127 -22.68 -4.64 9.09
C GLN A 127 -21.95 -3.96 10.25
N VAL A 128 -22.66 -3.54 11.31
CA VAL A 128 -22.06 -2.94 12.50
C VAL A 128 -21.11 -3.92 13.20
N GLU A 129 -21.47 -5.20 13.29
CA GLU A 129 -20.60 -6.24 13.86
C GLU A 129 -19.30 -6.38 13.05
N LEU A 130 -19.41 -6.44 11.71
CA LEU A 130 -18.24 -6.51 10.83
C LEU A 130 -17.34 -5.27 10.97
N TRP A 131 -17.92 -4.07 11.07
CA TRP A 131 -17.16 -2.83 11.28
C TRP A 131 -16.43 -2.82 12.62
N LYS A 132 -17.07 -3.26 13.70
CA LYS A 132 -16.43 -3.42 15.02
C LYS A 132 -15.27 -4.40 14.97
N LYS A 133 -15.46 -5.53 14.29
CA LYS A 133 -14.43 -6.55 14.12
C LYS A 133 -13.23 -6.01 13.35
N TYR A 134 -13.47 -5.23 12.28
CA TYR A 134 -12.41 -4.58 11.51
C TYR A 134 -11.63 -3.55 12.35
N ILE A 135 -12.34 -2.69 13.10
CA ILE A 135 -11.70 -1.69 13.97
C ILE A 135 -10.84 -2.36 15.04
N GLN A 136 -11.32 -3.44 15.65
CA GLN A 136 -10.53 -4.18 16.64
C GLN A 136 -9.28 -4.80 16.00
N TRP A 137 -9.42 -5.40 14.82
CA TRP A 137 -8.28 -5.97 14.10
C TRP A 137 -7.20 -4.93 13.76
N GLU A 138 -7.56 -3.71 13.34
CA GLU A 138 -6.57 -2.64 13.14
C GLU A 138 -5.91 -2.20 14.45
N LYS A 139 -6.67 -2.14 15.56
CA LYS A 139 -6.12 -1.82 16.90
C LYS A 139 -5.10 -2.85 17.40
N ASP A 140 -5.25 -4.11 16.99
CA ASP A 140 -4.33 -5.19 17.37
C ASP A 140 -2.97 -5.10 16.64
N ASN A 141 -2.77 -4.08 15.78
CA ASN A 141 -1.54 -3.82 15.02
C ASN A 141 -1.04 -5.08 14.27
N PRO A 142 -1.77 -5.53 13.23
CA PRO A 142 -1.46 -6.78 12.53
C PRO A 142 -0.10 -6.73 11.81
N LEU A 143 0.36 -5.52 11.45
CA LEU A 143 1.70 -5.28 10.90
C LEU A 143 2.83 -5.45 11.93
N LYS A 144 2.51 -5.42 13.23
CA LYS A 144 3.48 -5.40 14.33
C LYS A 144 4.57 -4.37 14.11
N THR A 145 4.18 -3.22 13.55
CA THR A 145 5.11 -2.13 13.30
C THR A 145 5.25 -1.27 14.55
N GLU A 146 6.47 -0.83 14.82
CA GLU A 146 6.78 0.15 15.88
C GLU A 146 6.75 1.58 15.34
N ASP A 147 6.58 1.77 14.03
CA ASP A 147 6.49 3.09 13.42
C ASP A 147 5.20 3.79 13.84
N ILE A 148 5.35 4.72 14.79
CA ILE A 148 4.28 5.52 15.38
C ILE A 148 3.45 6.21 14.29
N ILE A 149 4.07 6.70 13.21
CA ILE A 149 3.34 7.39 12.14
C ILE A 149 2.39 6.41 11.43
N THR A 150 2.87 5.21 11.13
CA THR A 150 2.05 4.17 10.50
C THR A 150 0.98 3.63 11.45
N VAL A 151 1.30 3.46 12.74
CA VAL A 151 0.32 3.06 13.76
C VAL A 151 -0.78 4.11 13.88
N THR A 152 -0.44 5.38 14.07
CA THR A 152 -1.41 6.48 14.21
C THR A 152 -2.30 6.61 12.97
N LYS A 153 -1.74 6.48 11.76
CA LYS A 153 -2.54 6.52 10.53
C LYS A 153 -3.52 5.35 10.37
N ARG A 154 -3.25 4.20 11.00
CA ARG A 154 -4.09 2.99 10.91
C ARG A 154 -5.01 2.79 12.12
N GLY A 155 -4.60 3.30 13.27
CA GLY A 155 -5.23 3.07 14.56
C GLY A 155 -4.89 4.18 15.54
N TRP A 156 -5.50 5.35 15.32
CA TRP A 156 -5.53 6.56 16.16
C TRP A 156 -4.23 7.34 16.31
#